data_AF-A0A512C514-F1
#
_entry.id   AF-A0A512C514-F1
#
_cell.length_a   1.000
_cell.length_b   1.000
_cell.length_c   1.000
_cell.angle_alpha   90.00
_cell.angle_beta   90.00
_cell.angle_gamma   90.00
#
_symmetry.space_group_name_H-M   'P 1'
#
loop_
_entity.id
_entity.type
_entity.pdbx_description
1 polymer ?
#
loop_
_entity_poly.entity_id
_entity_poly.type
_entity_poly.pdbx_seq_one_letter_code
_entity_poly.pdbx_strand_id
1 'polypeptide(L)'
;MGGTGSGNHGGRPTIENALKLDLHQLIRNGSFRPGATVTGSLTWTDTSSGQQRASIGYEAYMGGDRGWVRLRYTTTNHWSGETTQHDYRVELTTTPQPFGGRRWWWVCPRRGDLVAKIYKPSAAGIFASRKAHRLAYRSQRQSPHDRALSQAFKRRQRLGSTAGIGASIDKPKGMRWATFDRKLEQIEAAEAVCNAHLFQFVQRFTTSRR
;
A
#
# COMPACT_ATOMS: atom_id res chain seq x y z
N MET A 1 -23.88 3.77 -13.83
CA MET A 1 -23.13 3.38 -12.62
C MET A 1 -21.94 2.52 -13.03
N GLY A 2 -20.76 3.12 -13.16
CA GLY A 2 -19.52 2.43 -13.55
C GLY A 2 -18.38 3.04 -12.74
N GLY A 3 -17.94 2.32 -11.71
CA GLY A 3 -16.90 2.79 -10.81
C GLY A 3 -15.51 2.72 -11.46
N THR A 4 -14.77 3.81 -11.36
CA THR A 4 -13.35 3.93 -11.69
C THR A 4 -12.53 2.93 -10.86
N GLY A 5 -12.33 1.74 -11.43
CA GLY A 5 -11.58 0.64 -10.80
C GLY A 5 -10.96 -0.35 -11.78
N SER A 6 -11.11 -0.16 -13.10
CA SER A 6 -10.50 -1.03 -14.13
C SER A 6 -9.02 -0.71 -14.33
N GLY A 7 -8.23 -0.82 -13.26
CA GLY A 7 -6.79 -0.61 -13.31
C GLY A 7 -6.08 -1.75 -14.05
N ASN A 8 -5.65 -1.48 -15.29
CA ASN A 8 -4.59 -2.12 -16.07
C ASN A 8 -3.88 -3.33 -15.43
N HIS A 9 -4.05 -4.52 -16.05
CA HIS A 9 -3.39 -5.79 -15.74
C HIS A 9 -1.92 -5.85 -16.23
N GLY A 10 -1.14 -4.78 -16.02
CA GLY A 10 0.22 -4.68 -16.57
C GLY A 10 1.18 -3.92 -15.67
N GLY A 11 1.75 -4.58 -14.65
CA GLY A 11 2.99 -4.12 -14.02
C GLY A 11 3.25 -4.64 -12.61
N ARG A 12 4.43 -4.28 -12.07
CA ARG A 12 4.95 -4.74 -10.77
C ARG A 12 3.95 -4.58 -9.60
N PRO A 13 3.78 -5.57 -8.71
CA PRO A 13 2.83 -5.48 -7.61
C PRO A 13 3.11 -4.28 -6.70
N THR A 14 2.04 -3.62 -6.21
CA THR A 14 2.13 -2.45 -5.33
C THR A 14 2.16 -2.85 -3.86
N ILE A 15 2.86 -2.07 -3.05
CA ILE A 15 2.99 -2.26 -1.61
C ILE A 15 1.62 -2.17 -0.92
N GLU A 16 0.76 -1.27 -1.39
CA GLU A 16 -0.54 -0.94 -0.81
C GLU A 16 -1.55 -2.09 -0.94
N ASN A 17 -1.33 -3.01 -1.88
CA ASN A 17 -2.18 -4.17 -2.10
C ASN A 17 -1.59 -5.46 -1.52
N ALA A 18 -0.35 -5.43 -1.03
CA ALA A 18 0.35 -6.57 -0.46
C ALA A 18 0.05 -6.70 1.05
N LEU A 19 0.00 -7.94 1.54
CA LEU A 19 0.02 -8.18 2.99
C LEU A 19 1.37 -7.74 3.53
N LYS A 20 1.38 -7.09 4.70
CA LYS A 20 2.57 -6.47 5.29
C LYS A 20 2.71 -6.90 6.74
N LEU A 21 3.92 -7.33 7.10
CA LEU A 21 4.33 -7.55 8.49
C LEU A 21 5.39 -6.51 8.86
N ASP A 22 5.07 -5.65 9.82
CA ASP A 22 5.98 -4.66 10.38
C ASP A 22 6.39 -5.13 11.78
N LEU A 23 7.67 -5.48 11.93
CA LEU A 23 8.18 -6.07 13.17
C LEU A 23 8.03 -5.13 14.37
N HIS A 24 8.26 -3.82 14.16
CA HIS A 24 8.24 -2.86 15.25
C HIS A 24 6.81 -2.57 15.70
N GLN A 25 5.85 -2.60 14.77
CA GLN A 25 4.43 -2.53 15.10
C GLN A 25 3.95 -3.77 15.87
N LEU A 26 4.37 -4.96 15.45
CA LEU A 26 4.03 -6.24 16.10
C LEU A 26 4.64 -6.40 17.49
N ILE A 27 5.80 -5.80 17.74
CA ILE A 27 6.37 -5.75 19.09
C ILE A 27 5.60 -4.72 19.94
N ARG A 28 5.33 -3.52 19.38
CA ARG A 28 4.68 -2.43 20.11
C ARG A 28 3.26 -2.77 20.56
N ASN A 29 2.49 -3.51 19.75
CA ASN A 29 1.14 -3.92 20.10
C ASN A 29 1.10 -5.21 20.94
N GLY A 30 2.26 -5.77 21.31
CA GLY A 30 2.37 -6.97 22.13
C GLY A 30 2.04 -8.28 21.43
N SER A 31 1.81 -8.28 20.10
CA SER A 31 1.62 -9.48 19.29
C SER A 31 2.87 -10.36 19.32
N PHE A 32 4.04 -9.74 19.26
CA PHE A 32 5.36 -10.34 19.44
C PHE A 32 6.01 -9.81 20.72
N ARG A 33 6.68 -10.66 21.47
CA ARG A 33 7.26 -10.30 22.78
C ARG A 33 8.71 -10.77 22.86
N PRO A 34 9.69 -9.85 22.88
CA PRO A 34 11.07 -10.20 23.17
C PRO A 34 11.19 -10.97 24.49
N GLY A 35 11.98 -12.04 24.49
CA GLY A 35 12.14 -12.95 25.63
C GLY A 35 11.06 -14.04 25.75
N ALA A 36 10.11 -14.13 24.82
CA ALA A 36 9.01 -15.10 24.92
C ALA A 36 8.72 -15.81 23.59
N THR A 37 8.03 -16.95 23.71
CA THR A 37 7.33 -17.61 22.60
C THR A 37 5.86 -17.23 22.66
N VAL A 38 5.30 -16.73 21.56
CA VAL A 38 3.91 -16.33 21.45
C VAL A 38 3.29 -16.86 20.16
N THR A 39 2.03 -17.30 20.25
CA THR A 39 1.25 -17.76 19.09
C THR A 39 0.04 -16.87 18.89
N GLY A 40 -0.38 -16.70 17.65
CA GLY A 40 -1.58 -15.91 17.35
C GLY A 40 -1.95 -15.95 15.88
N SER A 41 -2.83 -15.03 15.49
CA SER A 41 -3.20 -14.82 14.09
C SER A 41 -3.17 -13.32 13.76
N LEU A 42 -2.92 -13.04 12.49
CA LEU A 42 -2.96 -11.69 11.93
C LEU A 42 -4.02 -11.67 10.85
N THR A 43 -4.91 -10.68 10.92
CA THR A 43 -6.03 -10.53 10.00
C THR A 43 -5.93 -9.20 9.27
N TRP A 44 -6.17 -9.22 7.96
CA TRP A 44 -6.29 -8.02 7.14
C TRP A 44 -7.73 -7.90 6.68
N THR A 45 -8.37 -6.77 6.98
CA THR A 45 -9.72 -6.44 6.55
C THR A 45 -9.69 -5.32 5.52
N ASP A 46 -10.65 -5.32 4.61
CA ASP A 46 -10.90 -4.20 3.73
C ASP A 46 -11.58 -3.08 4.52
N THR A 47 -11.02 -1.87 4.50
CA THR A 47 -11.54 -0.76 5.30
C THR A 47 -12.85 -0.19 4.75
N SER A 48 -13.16 -0.45 3.47
CA SER A 48 -14.37 0.05 2.81
C SER A 48 -15.56 -0.91 2.94
N SER A 49 -15.31 -2.22 2.89
CA SER A 49 -16.37 -3.23 3.01
C SER A 49 -16.40 -3.96 4.36
N GLY A 50 -15.38 -3.78 5.20
CA GLY A 50 -15.20 -4.53 6.45
C GLY A 50 -14.83 -6.01 6.25
N GLN A 51 -14.80 -6.49 5.01
CA GLN A 51 -14.61 -7.90 4.70
C GLN A 51 -13.17 -8.34 4.96
N GLN A 52 -13.00 -9.53 5.55
CA GLN A 52 -11.68 -10.13 5.73
C GLN A 52 -11.04 -10.46 4.38
N ARG A 53 -9.89 -9.86 4.10
CA ARG A 53 -9.08 -10.08 2.90
C ARG A 53 -8.10 -11.25 3.04
N ALA A 54 -7.55 -11.45 4.23
CA ALA A 54 -6.63 -12.55 4.53
C ALA A 54 -6.51 -12.77 6.05
N SER A 55 -6.13 -13.98 6.43
CA SER A 55 -5.68 -14.32 7.78
C SER A 55 -4.45 -15.21 7.71
N ILE A 56 -3.51 -15.02 8.64
CA ILE A 56 -2.29 -15.80 8.75
C ILE A 56 -2.08 -16.18 10.23
N GLY A 57 -1.90 -17.47 10.50
CA GLY A 57 -1.45 -17.93 11.80
C GLY A 57 0.06 -17.77 11.96
N TYR A 58 0.50 -17.46 13.18
CA TYR A 58 1.92 -17.37 13.49
C TYR A 58 2.28 -18.01 14.83
N GLU A 59 3.54 -18.40 14.94
CA GLU A 59 4.25 -18.72 16.17
C GLU A 59 5.58 -17.96 16.13
N ALA A 60 5.81 -17.08 17.09
CA ALA A 60 6.97 -16.22 17.15
C ALA A 60 7.78 -16.51 18.41
N TYR A 61 9.05 -16.85 18.23
CA TYR A 61 10.04 -16.96 19.30
C TYR A 61 11.03 -15.82 19.16
N MET A 62 11.24 -15.06 20.24
CA MET A 62 12.22 -13.99 20.28
C MET A 62 13.15 -14.20 21.47
N GLY A 63 14.32 -14.78 21.24
CA GLY A 63 15.35 -14.99 22.26
C GLY A 63 16.12 -13.71 22.60
N GLY A 64 17.36 -13.85 23.09
CA GLY A 64 18.19 -12.71 23.49
C GLY A 64 18.60 -11.80 22.33
N ASP A 65 19.16 -12.39 21.27
CA ASP A 65 19.65 -11.66 20.08
C ASP A 65 19.22 -12.28 18.74
N ARG A 66 18.60 -13.46 18.80
CA ARG A 66 18.11 -14.28 17.69
C ARG A 66 16.69 -14.76 17.98
N GLY A 67 15.93 -15.00 16.93
CA GLY A 67 14.57 -15.52 17.02
C GLY A 67 14.06 -15.97 15.67
N TRP A 68 12.81 -16.40 15.61
CA TRP A 68 12.15 -16.81 14.37
C TRP A 68 10.64 -16.63 14.48
N VAL A 69 9.98 -16.52 13.34
CA VAL A 69 8.53 -16.55 13.26
C VAL A 69 8.10 -17.58 12.23
N ARG A 70 7.39 -18.61 12.67
CA ARG A 70 6.74 -19.59 11.82
C ARG A 70 5.42 -19.00 11.34
N LEU A 71 5.23 -18.93 10.03
CA LEU A 71 4.01 -18.45 9.37
C LEU A 71 3.25 -19.63 8.79
N ARG A 72 1.95 -19.70 9.07
CA ARG A 72 1.04 -20.74 8.59
C ARG A 72 -0.17 -20.11 7.92
N TYR A 73 -0.34 -20.36 6.63
CA TYR A 73 -1.48 -19.86 5.87
C TYR A 73 -1.66 -20.58 4.55
N THR A 74 -2.80 -20.33 3.92
CA THR A 74 -3.17 -20.92 2.64
C THR A 74 -3.33 -19.82 1.60
N THR A 75 -2.87 -20.06 0.38
CA THR A 75 -3.09 -19.17 -0.77
C THR A 75 -3.81 -19.91 -1.87
N THR A 76 -4.87 -19.32 -2.40
CA THR A 76 -5.57 -19.85 -3.57
C THR A 76 -5.22 -19.00 -4.80
N ASN A 77 -4.78 -19.66 -5.86
CA ASN A 77 -4.59 -19.03 -7.16
C ASN A 77 -5.96 -18.80 -7.80
N HIS A 78 -6.31 -17.57 -8.09
CA HIS A 78 -7.64 -17.25 -8.62
C HIS A 78 -7.85 -17.65 -10.09
N TRP A 79 -6.78 -17.94 -10.84
CA TRP A 79 -6.90 -18.43 -12.21
C TRP A 79 -7.03 -19.95 -12.28
N SER A 80 -6.21 -20.68 -11.51
CA SER A 80 -6.23 -22.15 -11.52
C SER A 80 -7.15 -22.77 -10.45
N GLY A 81 -7.59 -22.00 -9.45
CA GLY A 81 -8.27 -22.51 -8.26
C GLY A 81 -7.36 -23.31 -7.31
N GLU A 82 -6.09 -23.50 -7.69
CA GLU A 82 -5.15 -24.31 -6.93
C GLU A 82 -4.85 -23.65 -5.58
N THR A 83 -4.88 -24.48 -4.54
CA THR A 83 -4.68 -24.04 -3.17
C THR A 83 -3.35 -24.57 -2.66
N THR A 84 -2.46 -23.66 -2.26
CA THR A 84 -1.14 -23.98 -1.71
C THR A 84 -1.10 -23.67 -0.23
N GLN A 85 -0.71 -24.65 0.58
CA GLN A 85 -0.45 -24.46 1.99
C GLN A 85 1.00 -23.99 2.19
N HIS A 86 1.19 -22.99 3.05
CA HIS A 86 2.49 -22.45 3.42
C HIS A 86 2.72 -22.68 4.91
N ASP A 87 3.86 -23.29 5.24
CA ASP A 87 4.34 -23.44 6.60
C ASP A 87 5.87 -23.30 6.60
N TYR A 88 6.38 -22.15 7.05
CA TYR A 88 7.82 -21.88 7.04
C TYR A 88 8.20 -20.86 8.11
N ARG A 89 9.50 -20.84 8.46
CA ARG A 89 10.08 -19.88 9.39
C ARG A 89 10.72 -18.70 8.68
N VAL A 90 10.59 -17.53 9.28
CA VAL A 90 11.34 -16.32 8.95
C VAL A 90 12.21 -15.97 10.14
N GLU A 91 13.52 -15.90 9.92
CA GLU A 91 14.49 -15.63 10.98
C GLU A 91 14.42 -14.16 11.44
N LEU A 92 14.71 -13.96 12.72
CA LEU A 92 14.83 -12.66 13.38
C LEU A 92 16.24 -12.49 13.96
N THR A 93 16.75 -11.27 13.91
CA THR A 93 18.03 -10.94 14.55
C THR A 93 18.02 -9.52 15.11
N THR A 94 19.01 -9.20 15.92
CA THR A 94 19.17 -7.89 16.53
C THR A 94 20.45 -7.20 16.09
N THR A 95 20.40 -5.87 16.06
CA THR A 95 21.59 -5.02 16.03
C THR A 95 21.66 -4.19 17.31
N PRO A 96 22.85 -3.97 17.91
CA PRO A 96 22.98 -3.05 19.03
C PRO A 96 22.56 -1.63 18.62
N GLN A 97 22.18 -0.79 19.60
CA GLN A 97 21.85 0.62 19.37
C GLN A 97 22.84 1.51 20.15
N PRO A 98 23.22 2.70 19.61
CA PRO A 98 24.20 3.58 20.23
C PRO A 98 23.87 4.00 21.67
N PHE A 99 22.57 4.14 21.99
CA PHE A 99 22.09 4.57 23.31
C PHE A 99 21.62 3.40 24.20
N GLY A 100 22.14 2.20 23.95
CA GLY A 100 21.75 0.99 24.65
C GLY A 100 20.53 0.29 24.06
N GLY A 101 20.36 -0.98 24.41
CA GLY A 101 19.31 -1.84 23.88
C GLY A 101 19.62 -2.42 22.50
N ARG A 102 18.59 -3.03 21.91
CA ARG A 102 18.70 -3.81 20.66
C ARG A 102 17.54 -3.47 19.74
N ARG A 103 17.83 -3.45 18.43
CA ARG A 103 16.81 -3.29 17.40
C ARG A 103 16.61 -4.61 16.66
N TRP A 104 15.38 -5.11 16.69
CA TRP A 104 14.99 -6.34 15.99
C TRP A 104 14.74 -6.10 14.49
N TRP A 105 15.12 -7.10 13.70
CA TRP A 105 15.00 -7.14 12.26
C TRP A 105 14.50 -8.50 11.78
N TRP A 106 13.72 -8.50 10.71
CA TRP A 106 13.54 -9.69 9.88
C TRP A 106 14.82 -9.94 9.08
N VAL A 107 15.22 -11.20 8.96
CA VAL A 107 16.16 -11.65 7.93
C VAL A 107 15.33 -12.06 6.73
N CYS A 108 15.49 -11.39 5.59
CA CYS A 108 14.68 -11.71 4.42
C CYS A 108 14.92 -13.16 3.94
N PRO A 109 13.88 -14.01 3.81
CA PRO A 109 14.05 -15.42 3.40
C PRO A 109 14.67 -15.60 2.01
N ARG A 110 14.52 -14.60 1.13
CA ARG A 110 15.02 -14.66 -0.27
C ARG A 110 16.39 -14.04 -0.47
N ARG A 111 16.81 -13.14 0.42
CA ARG A 111 17.97 -12.26 0.19
C ARG A 111 18.92 -12.15 1.38
N GLY A 112 18.52 -12.59 2.56
CA GLY A 112 19.28 -12.42 3.80
C GLY A 112 19.38 -10.98 4.31
N ASP A 113 18.79 -9.98 3.62
CA ASP A 113 18.87 -8.59 4.04
C ASP A 113 18.04 -8.31 5.30
N LEU A 114 18.60 -7.50 6.20
CA LEU A 114 17.93 -7.10 7.44
C LEU A 114 16.89 -6.01 7.14
N VAL A 115 15.63 -6.30 7.41
CA VAL A 115 14.51 -5.39 7.09
C VAL A 115 13.50 -5.30 8.23
N ALA A 116 12.94 -4.12 8.45
CA ALA A 116 11.88 -3.94 9.45
C ALA A 116 10.53 -4.52 8.97
N LYS A 117 10.37 -4.66 7.65
CA LYS A 117 9.12 -5.02 7.00
C LYS A 117 9.32 -6.08 5.93
N ILE A 118 8.46 -7.10 5.96
CA ILE A 118 8.32 -8.08 4.88
C ILE A 118 6.90 -8.01 4.31
N TYR A 119 6.79 -8.38 3.04
CA TYR A 119 5.58 -8.22 2.24
C TYR A 119 5.25 -9.51 1.51
N LYS A 120 3.96 -9.77 1.34
CA LYS A 120 3.43 -10.83 0.48
C LYS A 120 2.43 -10.23 -0.52
N PRO A 121 2.86 -9.97 -1.76
CA PRO A 121 1.97 -9.65 -2.87
C PRO A 121 0.92 -10.75 -3.12
N SER A 122 -0.18 -10.41 -3.79
CA SER A 122 -1.24 -11.38 -4.14
C SER A 122 -0.71 -12.57 -4.93
N ALA A 123 0.14 -12.32 -5.94
CA ALA A 123 0.76 -13.34 -6.77
C ALA A 123 1.96 -14.07 -6.13
N ALA A 124 2.37 -13.69 -4.91
CA ALA A 124 3.52 -14.31 -4.24
C ALA A 124 3.06 -15.31 -3.17
N GLY A 125 3.72 -16.48 -3.14
CA GLY A 125 3.48 -17.49 -2.11
C GLY A 125 4.04 -17.09 -0.74
N ILE A 126 5.21 -16.42 -0.70
CA ILE A 126 5.96 -16.16 0.55
C ILE A 126 6.14 -14.67 0.88
N PHE A 127 6.35 -14.38 2.16
CA PHE A 127 6.77 -13.07 2.65
C PHE A 127 8.26 -12.86 2.40
N ALA A 128 8.61 -11.70 1.83
CA ALA A 128 10.01 -11.31 1.63
C ALA A 128 10.16 -9.79 1.65
N SER A 129 11.40 -9.31 1.60
CA SER A 129 11.67 -7.87 1.58
C SER A 129 11.07 -7.22 0.33
N ARG A 130 10.78 -5.91 0.43
CA ARG A 130 10.29 -5.10 -0.70
C ARG A 130 11.19 -5.25 -1.93
N LYS A 131 12.51 -5.26 -1.71
CA LYS A 131 13.52 -5.40 -2.77
C LYS A 131 13.48 -6.78 -3.41
N ALA A 132 13.29 -7.86 -2.63
CA ALA A 132 13.16 -9.22 -3.16
C ALA A 132 11.95 -9.35 -4.10
N HIS A 133 10.83 -8.73 -3.74
CA HIS A 133 9.61 -8.72 -4.56
C HIS A 133 9.57 -7.61 -5.62
N ARG A 134 10.62 -6.78 -5.73
CA ARG A 134 10.71 -5.64 -6.67
C ARG A 134 9.46 -4.74 -6.60
N LEU A 135 8.92 -4.53 -5.40
CA LEU A 135 7.69 -3.75 -5.22
C LEU A 135 7.94 -2.26 -5.40
N ALA A 136 7.06 -1.63 -6.18
CA ALA A 136 6.99 -0.20 -6.37
C ALA A 136 5.91 0.41 -5.44
N TYR A 137 6.08 1.68 -5.09
CA TYR A 137 5.01 2.44 -4.43
C TYR A 137 3.91 2.78 -5.43
N ARG A 138 2.64 2.86 -5.00
CA ARG A 138 1.54 3.29 -5.87
C ARG A 138 1.76 4.69 -6.45
N SER A 139 2.42 5.59 -5.71
CA SER A 139 2.81 6.92 -6.19
C SER A 139 3.81 6.92 -7.36
N GLN A 140 4.57 5.83 -7.51
CA GLN A 140 5.49 5.61 -8.64
C GLN A 140 4.78 5.03 -9.88
N ARG A 141 3.52 4.59 -9.74
CA ARG A 141 2.66 4.07 -10.82
C ARG A 141 1.59 5.06 -11.27
N GLN A 142 1.46 6.19 -10.59
CA GLN A 142 0.62 7.27 -11.09
C GLN A 142 1.26 7.81 -12.37
N SER A 143 0.54 7.70 -13.49
CA SER A 143 0.87 8.51 -14.66
C SER A 143 0.90 10.00 -14.25
N PRO A 144 1.62 10.88 -14.96
CA PRO A 144 1.55 12.33 -14.70
C PRO A 144 0.10 12.82 -14.58
N HIS A 145 -0.78 12.24 -15.39
CA HIS A 145 -2.23 12.42 -15.33
C HIS A 145 -2.84 11.96 -13.98
N ASP A 146 -2.63 10.72 -13.53
CA ASP A 146 -3.21 10.23 -12.26
C ASP A 146 -2.67 10.98 -11.03
N ARG A 147 -1.43 11.47 -11.12
CA ARG A 147 -0.82 12.31 -10.10
C ARG A 147 -1.47 13.69 -10.07
N ALA A 148 -1.66 14.32 -11.23
CA ALA A 148 -2.36 15.59 -11.36
C ALA A 148 -3.81 15.46 -10.85
N LEU A 149 -4.50 14.39 -11.23
CA LEU A 149 -5.86 14.05 -10.79
C LEU A 149 -5.94 13.90 -9.26
N SER A 150 -5.01 13.14 -8.66
CA SER A 150 -4.95 12.96 -7.21
C SER A 150 -4.64 14.26 -6.46
N GLN A 151 -3.81 15.13 -7.04
CA GLN A 151 -3.51 16.45 -6.47
C GLN A 151 -4.71 17.39 -6.58
N ALA A 152 -5.42 17.38 -7.71
CA ALA A 152 -6.66 18.14 -7.90
C ALA A 152 -7.70 17.71 -6.85
N PHE A 153 -7.99 16.42 -6.71
CA PHE A 153 -8.92 15.92 -5.69
C PHE A 153 -8.52 16.30 -4.26
N LYS A 154 -7.23 16.19 -3.89
CA LYS A 154 -6.76 16.63 -2.56
C LYS A 154 -6.93 18.12 -2.33
N ARG A 155 -6.73 18.95 -3.36
CA ARG A 155 -6.93 20.41 -3.27
C ARG A 155 -8.42 20.75 -3.15
N ARG A 156 -9.29 20.08 -3.90
CA ARG A 156 -10.76 20.20 -3.81
C ARG A 156 -11.28 19.80 -2.42
N GLN A 157 -10.80 18.68 -1.87
CA GLN A 157 -11.20 18.21 -0.53
C GLN A 157 -10.81 19.22 0.58
N ARG A 158 -9.69 19.93 0.43
CA ARG A 158 -9.29 21.00 1.37
C ARG A 158 -10.20 22.23 1.33
N LEU A 159 -11.01 22.38 0.28
CA LEU A 159 -12.07 23.38 0.18
C LEU A 159 -13.45 22.80 0.57
N GLY A 160 -13.50 21.56 1.07
CA GLY A 160 -14.75 20.91 1.46
C GLY A 160 -15.58 20.36 0.31
N SER A 161 -15.07 20.38 -0.92
CA SER A 161 -15.78 19.80 -2.07
C SER A 161 -15.59 18.29 -2.13
N THR A 162 -16.70 17.56 -2.26
CA THR A 162 -16.77 16.12 -2.57
C THR A 162 -17.08 15.84 -4.04
N ALA A 163 -17.31 16.89 -4.84
CA ALA A 163 -17.67 16.78 -6.24
C ALA A 163 -16.46 16.54 -7.16
N GLY A 164 -16.74 15.94 -8.33
CA GLY A 164 -15.75 15.61 -9.35
C GLY A 164 -15.03 16.81 -9.98
N ILE A 165 -14.02 16.53 -10.79
CA ILE A 165 -13.28 17.52 -11.58
C ILE A 165 -14.24 18.34 -12.45
N GLY A 166 -14.02 19.65 -12.57
CA GLY A 166 -14.90 20.56 -13.32
C GLY A 166 -16.20 20.95 -12.62
N ALA A 167 -16.52 20.39 -11.45
CA ALA A 167 -17.66 20.86 -10.67
C ALA A 167 -17.33 22.18 -9.96
N SER A 168 -18.33 23.05 -9.79
CA SER A 168 -18.18 24.28 -9.00
C SER A 168 -17.86 23.94 -7.54
N ILE A 169 -17.02 24.77 -6.91
CA ILE A 169 -16.67 24.66 -5.50
C ILE A 169 -17.21 25.90 -4.80
N ASP A 170 -18.05 25.69 -3.80
CA ASP A 170 -18.53 26.80 -2.98
C ASP A 170 -17.45 27.24 -1.98
N LYS A 171 -17.37 28.55 -1.78
CA LYS A 171 -16.41 29.14 -0.86
C LYS A 171 -16.71 28.74 0.59
N PRO A 172 -15.76 28.15 1.33
CA PRO A 172 -15.95 27.82 2.73
C PRO A 172 -16.26 29.04 3.60
N LYS A 173 -17.18 28.87 4.56
CA LYS A 173 -17.54 29.90 5.54
C LYS A 173 -16.29 30.35 6.32
N GLY A 174 -16.07 31.67 6.40
CA GLY A 174 -14.92 32.26 7.11
C GLY A 174 -13.62 32.37 6.31
N MET A 175 -13.54 31.85 5.09
CA MET A 175 -12.37 32.07 4.22
C MET A 175 -12.42 33.47 3.58
N ARG A 176 -11.29 34.17 3.46
CA ARG A 176 -11.21 35.42 2.68
C ARG A 176 -11.28 35.12 1.17
N TRP A 177 -11.96 35.97 0.40
CA TRP A 177 -12.13 35.80 -1.07
C TRP A 177 -10.78 35.63 -1.79
N ALA A 178 -9.82 36.53 -1.58
CA ALA A 178 -8.48 36.41 -2.17
C ALA A 178 -7.76 35.06 -1.87
N THR A 179 -7.98 34.45 -0.70
CA THR A 179 -7.41 33.14 -0.37
C THR A 179 -8.13 32.01 -1.09
N PHE A 180 -9.45 32.17 -1.28
CA PHE A 180 -10.29 31.23 -2.01
C PHE A 180 -9.95 31.25 -3.51
N ASP A 181 -9.89 32.44 -4.13
CA ASP A 181 -9.60 32.61 -5.55
C ASP A 181 -8.22 32.03 -5.91
N ARG A 182 -7.19 32.33 -5.11
CA ARG A 182 -5.86 31.72 -5.28
C ARG A 182 -5.87 30.19 -5.19
N LYS A 183 -6.73 29.61 -4.33
CA LYS A 183 -6.86 28.15 -4.21
C LYS A 183 -7.63 27.56 -5.39
N LEU A 184 -8.59 28.31 -5.93
CA LEU A 184 -9.37 27.94 -7.11
C LEU A 184 -8.49 27.94 -8.36
N GLU A 185 -7.69 28.99 -8.59
CA GLU A 185 -6.69 29.05 -9.67
C GLU A 185 -5.70 27.87 -9.61
N GLN A 186 -5.26 27.49 -8.42
CA GLN A 186 -4.38 26.34 -8.23
C GLN A 186 -5.06 24.99 -8.51
N ILE A 187 -6.39 24.91 -8.36
CA ILE A 187 -7.18 23.73 -8.72
C ILE A 187 -7.37 23.72 -10.24
N GLU A 188 -7.76 24.83 -10.84
CA GLU A 188 -7.94 24.97 -12.29
C GLU A 188 -6.64 24.67 -13.05
N ALA A 189 -5.49 25.17 -12.58
CA ALA A 189 -4.20 24.86 -13.17
C ALA A 189 -3.85 23.36 -13.08
N ALA A 190 -4.21 22.70 -11.97
CA ALA A 190 -4.02 21.26 -11.82
C ALA A 190 -4.99 20.44 -12.69
N GLU A 191 -6.23 20.92 -12.87
CA GLU A 191 -7.26 20.31 -13.73
C GLU A 191 -6.98 20.54 -15.22
N ALA A 192 -6.38 21.67 -15.61
CA ALA A 192 -5.97 21.94 -16.98
C ALA A 192 -4.92 20.94 -17.48
N VAL A 193 -3.98 20.55 -16.61
CA VAL A 193 -3.01 19.47 -16.89
C VAL A 193 -3.72 18.12 -17.09
N CYS A 194 -4.79 17.84 -16.34
CA CYS A 194 -5.62 16.64 -16.55
C CYS A 194 -6.36 16.69 -17.90
N ASN A 195 -6.99 17.82 -18.23
CA ASN A 195 -7.76 18.00 -19.47
C ASN A 195 -6.88 17.92 -20.73
N ALA A 196 -5.66 18.46 -20.70
CA ALA A 196 -4.73 18.39 -21.83
C ALA A 196 -4.35 16.94 -22.21
N HIS A 197 -4.21 16.06 -21.22
CA HIS A 197 -3.96 14.64 -21.46
C HIS A 197 -5.20 13.86 -21.93
N LEU A 198 -6.39 14.30 -21.51
CA LEU A 198 -7.68 13.72 -21.93
C LEU A 198 -7.97 14.00 -23.42
N PHE A 199 -7.62 15.19 -23.90
CA PHE A 199 -7.71 15.57 -25.32
C PHE A 199 -6.79 14.74 -26.25
N GLN A 200 -5.55 14.46 -25.83
CA GLN A 200 -4.64 13.59 -26.61
C GLN A 200 -5.14 12.15 -26.76
N PHE A 201 -5.87 11.65 -25.76
CA PHE A 201 -6.47 10.32 -25.79
C PHE A 201 -7.69 10.26 -26.72
N VAL A 202 -8.56 11.28 -26.69
CA VAL A 202 -9.77 11.36 -27.54
C VAL A 202 -9.43 11.56 -29.03
N GLN A 203 -8.37 12.33 -29.35
CA GLN A 203 -7.91 12.49 -30.74
C GLN A 203 -7.38 11.18 -31.34
N ARG A 204 -6.70 10.35 -30.54
CA ARG A 204 -6.17 9.06 -31.01
C ARG A 204 -7.26 8.03 -31.35
N PHE A 205 -8.44 8.13 -30.72
CA PHE A 205 -9.59 7.27 -31.01
C PHE A 205 -10.46 7.77 -32.17
N THR A 206 -10.44 9.07 -32.47
CA THR A 206 -11.22 9.65 -33.58
C THR A 206 -10.52 9.53 -34.93
N THR A 207 -9.19 9.44 -34.98
CA THR A 207 -8.44 9.23 -36.23
C THR A 207 -8.36 7.76 -36.69
N SER A 208 -8.75 6.79 -35.86
CA SER A 208 -8.69 5.35 -36.19
C SER A 208 -10.01 4.78 -36.77
N ARG A 209 -10.98 5.64 -37.11
CA ARG A 209 -12.18 5.27 -37.88
C ARG A 209 -12.25 6.07 -39.17
N ARG A 210 -11.39 5.73 -40.12
CA ARG A 210 -11.62 5.90 -41.56
C ARG A 210 -11.09 4.67 -42.26
#